data_AF-A0A2V6ZG04-F1
#
_entry.id   AF-A0A2V6ZG04-F1
#
_cell.length_a   1.000
_cell.length_b   1.000
_cell.length_c   1.000
_cell.angle_alpha   90.00
_cell.angle_beta   90.00
_cell.angle_gamma   90.00
#
_symmetry.space_group_name_H-M   'P 1'
#
loop_
_entity.id
_entity.type
_entity.pdbx_description
1 polymer ?
#
loop_
_entity_poly.entity_id
_entity_poly.type
_entity_poly.pdbx_seq_one_letter_code
_entity_poly.pdbx_strand_id
1 'polypeptide(L)' 'GLLAPHERRGNEDVANGIAYDASADRLFLTGKLWPRLYEVRLRRR' A
#
# COMPACT_ATOMS: atom_id res chain seq x y z
N GLY A 1 -4.26 9.93 2.35
CA GLY A 1 -4.08 8.46 2.33
C GLY A 1 -3.68 8.04 0.93
N LEU A 2 -3.28 6.78 0.74
CA LEU A 2 -2.81 6.32 -0.57
C LEU A 2 -3.92 6.10 -1.61
N LEU A 3 -5.16 5.90 -1.16
CA LEU A 3 -6.33 5.80 -2.06
C LEU A 3 -7.00 7.15 -2.26
N ALA A 4 -7.41 7.44 -3.50
CA ALA A 4 -8.28 8.57 -3.78
C ALA A 4 -9.70 8.32 -3.24
N PRO A 5 -10.51 9.37 -2.96
CA PRO A 5 -11.82 9.20 -2.35
C PRO A 5 -12.77 8.26 -3.10
N HIS A 6 -12.74 8.28 -4.44
CA HIS A 6 -13.59 7.44 -5.29
C HIS A 6 -13.15 5.97 -5.37
N GLU A 7 -11.94 5.65 -4.89
CA GLU A 7 -11.41 4.29 -4.88
C GLU A 7 -11.74 3.53 -3.59
N ARG A 8 -12.26 4.25 -2.59
CA ARG A 8 -12.67 3.66 -1.33
C ARG A 8 -14.04 3.02 -1.50
N ARG A 9 -14.09 1.70 -1.34
CA ARG A 9 -15.27 0.85 -1.51
C ARG A 9 -16.01 0.56 -0.20
N GLY A 10 -15.57 1.11 0.93
CA GLY A 10 -16.34 1.08 2.17
C GLY A 10 -15.51 1.39 3.41
N ASN A 11 -16.04 1.01 4.58
CA ASN A 11 -15.36 1.22 5.86
C ASN A 11 -14.18 0.25 6.09
N GLU A 12 -13.99 -0.76 5.24
CA GLU A 12 -12.99 -1.82 5.42
C GLU A 12 -11.71 -1.61 4.59
N ASP A 13 -11.52 -0.47 3.92
CA ASP A 13 -10.35 -0.17 3.07
C ASP A 13 -9.08 0.21 3.88
N VAL A 14 -8.74 -0.60 4.89
CA VAL A 14 -7.60 -0.37 5.78
C VAL A 14 -6.30 -0.94 5.21
N ALA A 15 -5.18 -0.25 5.47
CA ALA A 15 -3.84 -0.75 5.13
C ALA A 15 -3.52 -1.99 5.98
N ASN A 16 -3.15 -3.09 5.35
CA ASN A 16 -2.97 -4.39 6.04
C ASN A 16 -1.99 -5.35 5.34
N GLY A 17 -1.30 -4.93 4.27
CA GLY A 17 -0.33 -5.78 3.58
C GLY A 17 0.97 -5.05 3.32
N ILE A 18 2.07 -5.57 3.87
CA ILE A 18 3.43 -5.09 3.61
C ILE A 18 4.26 -6.27 3.12
N ALA A 19 4.99 -6.09 2.02
CA ALA A 19 5.93 -7.08 1.51
C ALA A 19 7.25 -6.40 1.15
N TYR A 20 8.37 -7.05 1.44
CA TYR A 20 9.71 -6.56 1.12
C TYR A 20 10.45 -7.59 0.26
N ASP A 21 10.91 -7.17 -0.91
CA ASP A 21 11.81 -7.91 -1.78
C ASP A 21 13.25 -7.47 -1.50
N ALA A 22 13.98 -8.30 -0.75
CA ALA A 22 15.36 -8.03 -0.36
C ALA A 22 16.35 -8.10 -1.55
N SER A 23 16.01 -8.84 -2.61
CA SER A 23 16.89 -9.00 -3.77
C SER A 23 16.94 -7.74 -4.63
N ALA A 24 15.81 -7.04 -4.73
CA ALA A 24 15.65 -5.84 -5.53
C ALA A 24 15.55 -4.54 -4.70
N ASP A 25 15.59 -4.63 -3.37
CA ASP A 25 15.37 -3.50 -2.43
C ASP A 25 14.03 -2.78 -2.70
N ARG A 26 12.94 -3.55 -2.83
CA ARG A 26 11.60 -3.02 -3.13
C ARG A 26 10.66 -3.28 -1.97
N LEU A 27 9.95 -2.23 -1.53
CA LEU A 27 8.93 -2.31 -0.49
C LEU A 27 7.56 -2.09 -1.13
N PHE A 28 6.64 -3.01 -0.86
CA PHE A 28 5.27 -2.94 -1.34
C PHE A 28 4.28 -2.78 -0.19
N LEU A 29 3.23 -2.00 -0.44
CA LEU A 29 2.15 -1.73 0.49
C LEU A 29 0.78 -1.88 -0.19
N THR A 30 -0.15 -2.52 0.50
CA THR A 30 -1.54 -2.67 0.09
C THR A 30 -2.48 -2.71 1.32
N GLY A 31 -3.77 -2.85 1.05
CA GLY A 31 -4.82 -2.93 2.05
C GLY A 31 -5.93 -3.87 1.65
N LYS A 32 -6.84 -4.12 2.61
CA LYS A 32 -8.04 -4.91 2.35
C LYS A 32 -8.88 -4.22 1.28
N LEU A 33 -9.27 -4.96 0.24
CA LEU A 33 -10.08 -4.48 -0.89
C LEU A 33 -9.50 -3.31 -1.71
N TRP A 34 -8.22 -2.97 -1.51
CA TRP A 34 -7.57 -1.95 -2.31
C TRP A 34 -7.50 -2.39 -3.79
N PRO A 35 -7.85 -1.52 -4.75
CA PRO A 35 -7.78 -1.86 -6.16
C PRO A 35 -6.34 -1.88 -6.71
N ARG A 36 -5.35 -1.51 -5.89
CA ARG A 36 -3.97 -1.26 -6.30
C ARG A 36 -2.97 -1.74 -5.25
N LEU A 37 -1.79 -2.15 -5.74
CA LEU A 37 -0.58 -2.39 -4.97
C LEU A 37 0.39 -1.23 -5.22
N TYR A 38 1.03 -0.73 -4.17
CA TYR A 38 1.99 0.37 -4.28
C TYR A 38 3.39 -0.13 -3.98
N GLU A 39 4.35 0.21 -4.82
CA GLU A 39 5.77 0.18 -4.46
C GLU A 39 6.15 1.54 -3.85
N VAL A 40 6.85 1.53 -2.72
CA VAL A 40 7.18 2.73 -1.95
C VAL A 40 8.65 2.73 -1.54
N ARG A 41 9.22 3.93 -1.30
CA ARG A 41 10.56 4.10 -0.72
C ARG A 41 10.48 4.90 0.56
N LEU A 42 11.16 4.43 1.59
CA LEU A 42 11.23 5.12 2.87
C LEU A 42 12.27 6.24 2.80
N ARG A 43 11.93 7.40 3.35
CA ARG A 43 12.88 8.50 3.57
C ARG A 43 13.19 8.58 5.05
N ARG A 44 14.47 8.65 5.38
CA ARG A 44 14.90 8.92 6.76
C ARG A 44 14.56 10.37 7.09
N ARG A 45 14.11 10.60 8.32
CA ARG A 45 13.81 11.93 8.84
C ARG A 45 15.07 12.60 9.37
#